data_AF-A0AA44UU45-F1
#
_entry.id   AF-A0AA44UU45-F1
#
_cell.length_a   1.000
_cell.length_b   1.000
_cell.length_c   1.000
_cell.angle_alpha   90.00
_cell.angle_beta   90.00
_cell.angle_gamma   90.00
#
_symmetry.space_group_name_H-M   'P 1'
#
loop_
_entity.id
_entity.type
_entity.pdbx_description
1 polymer ?
#
loop_
_entity_poly.entity_id
_entity_poly.type
_entity_poly.pdbx_seq_one_letter_code
_entity_poly.pdbx_strand_id
1 'polypeptide(L)' 'MTMTQTPATRPRQNLPCMLCGERFGPEDMARHTEPVECGPCITCVGKPECFECRLMYCVCDVHRYRG' A
#
# COMPACT_ATOMS: atom_id res chain seq x y z
N MET A 1 32.95 -14.85 -23.77
CA MET A 1 32.33 -13.59 -23.31
C MET A 1 30.89 -13.90 -22.91
N THR A 2 30.70 -14.27 -21.65
CA THR A 2 29.44 -14.77 -21.10
C THR A 2 28.59 -13.56 -20.71
N MET A 3 27.47 -13.34 -21.40
CA MET A 3 26.51 -12.30 -21.02
C MET A 3 25.76 -12.76 -19.77
N THR A 4 26.25 -12.33 -18.61
CA THR A 4 25.48 -12.33 -17.36
C THR A 4 24.28 -11.40 -17.57
N GLN A 5 23.15 -11.97 -17.96
CA GLN A 5 21.87 -11.28 -17.97
C GLN A 5 21.45 -11.08 -16.51
N THR A 6 21.91 -9.99 -15.92
CA THR A 6 21.28 -9.43 -14.72
C THR A 6 19.79 -9.29 -15.05
N PRO A 7 18.86 -9.87 -14.28
CA PRO A 7 17.45 -9.57 -14.50
C PRO A 7 17.33 -8.06 -14.29
N ALA A 8 17.14 -7.33 -15.38
CA ALA A 8 16.86 -5.92 -15.34
C ALA A 8 15.60 -5.80 -14.48
N THR A 9 15.79 -5.42 -13.22
CA THR A 9 14.71 -4.94 -12.38
C THR A 9 14.23 -3.70 -13.12
N ARG A 10 13.24 -3.90 -14.01
CA ARG A 10 12.50 -2.80 -14.62
C ARG A 10 12.26 -1.84 -13.48
N PRO A 11 12.61 -0.54 -13.59
CA PRO A 11 12.23 0.40 -12.56
C PRO A 11 10.75 0.14 -12.36
N ARG A 12 10.33 -0.29 -11.15
CA ARG A 12 8.92 -0.48 -10.82
C ARG A 12 8.33 0.91 -10.88
N GLN A 13 7.96 1.30 -12.10
CA GLN A 13 7.61 2.67 -12.44
C GLN A 13 6.38 2.97 -11.62
N ASN A 14 6.53 3.82 -10.60
CA ASN A 14 5.49 4.52 -9.86
C ASN A 14 4.07 4.11 -10.30
N LEU A 15 3.62 2.96 -9.78
CA LEU A 15 2.37 2.33 -10.21
C LEU A 15 1.22 3.12 -9.58
N PRO A 16 0.16 3.46 -10.32
CA PRO A 16 -1.00 4.11 -9.72
C PRO A 16 -1.70 3.12 -8.79
N CYS A 17 -1.93 3.52 -7.54
CA CYS A 17 -2.75 2.77 -6.61
C CYS A 17 -4.22 2.94 -6.98
N MET A 18 -4.93 1.83 -7.16
CA MET A 18 -6.35 1.84 -7.51
C MET A 18 -7.26 2.28 -6.37
N LEU A 19 -6.74 2.43 -5.15
CA LEU A 19 -7.50 2.77 -3.95
C LEU A 19 -7.38 4.25 -3.60
N CYS A 20 -6.16 4.80 -3.53
CA CYS A 20 -5.94 6.21 -3.22
C CYS A 20 -5.59 7.08 -4.46
N GLY A 21 -5.27 6.47 -5.60
CA GLY A 21 -4.88 7.18 -6.82
C GLY A 21 -3.42 7.65 -6.84
N GLU A 22 -2.70 7.58 -5.72
CA GLU A 22 -1.29 7.96 -5.65
C GLU A 22 -0.42 6.98 -6.42
N ARG A 23 0.63 7.49 -7.05
CA ARG A 23 1.65 6.65 -7.66
C ARG A 23 2.69 6.26 -6.62
N PHE A 24 2.93 4.98 -6.46
CA PHE A 24 3.85 4.47 -5.44
C PHE A 24 5.03 3.73 -6.05
N GLY A 25 6.21 4.00 -5.49
CA GLY A 25 7.46 3.33 -5.84
C GLY A 25 7.63 2.02 -5.08
N PRO A 26 8.77 1.32 -5.26
CA PRO A 26 9.09 0.12 -4.50
C PRO A 26 9.18 0.36 -2.99
N GLU A 27 9.53 1.56 -2.55
CA GLU A 27 9.58 1.96 -1.14
C GLU A 27 8.20 1.98 -0.46
N ASP A 28 7.17 2.40 -1.20
CA ASP A 28 5.79 2.46 -0.72
C ASP A 28 4.98 1.21 -1.10
N MET A 29 5.59 0.22 -1.76
CA MET A 29 4.86 -0.94 -2.27
C MET A 29 4.07 -1.66 -1.18
N ALA A 30 4.69 -1.91 -0.02
CA ALA A 30 4.04 -2.51 1.14
C ALA A 30 2.76 -1.75 1.52
N ARG A 31 2.87 -0.42 1.64
CA ARG A 31 1.78 0.47 2.03
C ARG A 31 0.59 0.47 1.06
N HIS A 32 0.81 0.09 -0.20
CA HIS A 32 -0.20 0.08 -1.26
C HIS A 32 -0.65 -1.31 -1.69
N THR A 33 0.05 -2.38 -1.31
CA THR A 33 -0.28 -3.76 -1.73
C THR A 33 -0.47 -4.73 -0.59
N GLU A 34 0.18 -4.53 0.55
CA GLU A 34 0.07 -5.46 1.68
C GLU A 34 -1.16 -5.14 2.52
N PRO A 35 -1.98 -6.14 2.85
CA PRO A 35 -3.18 -5.94 3.65
C PRO A 35 -2.80 -5.57 5.10
N VAL A 36 -3.54 -4.63 5.68
CA VAL A 36 -3.42 -4.32 7.11
C VAL A 36 -4.33 -5.22 7.94
N GLU A 37 -3.81 -5.67 9.07
CA GLU A 37 -4.54 -6.39 10.11
C GLU A 37 -5.00 -5.43 11.21
N CYS A 38 -5.83 -4.47 10.82
CA CYS A 38 -6.21 -3.31 11.64
C CYS A 38 -7.30 -3.61 12.70
N GLY A 39 -7.30 -4.79 13.30
CA GLY A 39 -8.23 -5.15 14.37
C GLY A 39 -9.71 -5.20 13.93
N PRO A 40 -10.67 -4.70 14.73
CA PRO A 40 -12.10 -4.97 14.56
C PRO A 40 -12.79 -4.22 13.41
N CYS A 41 -12.08 -3.35 12.67
CA CYS A 41 -12.70 -2.62 11.57
C CYS A 41 -12.88 -3.52 10.34
N ILE A 42 -14.13 -3.94 10.09
CA ILE A 42 -14.50 -4.75 8.93
C ILE A 42 -14.28 -4.06 7.57
N THR A 43 -14.11 -2.73 7.56
CA THR A 43 -13.94 -1.96 6.33
C THR A 43 -12.47 -1.82 5.93
N CYS A 44 -11.56 -1.74 6.90
CA CYS A 44 -10.13 -1.58 6.65
C CYS A 44 -9.39 -2.91 6.61
N VAL A 45 -9.87 -3.94 7.32
CA VAL A 45 -9.17 -5.23 7.40
C VAL A 45 -9.02 -5.85 6.01
N GLY A 46 -7.80 -6.28 5.69
CA GLY A 46 -7.51 -6.84 4.36
C GLY A 46 -7.37 -5.79 3.25
N LYS A 47 -7.49 -4.50 3.54
CA LYS A 47 -7.13 -3.40 2.63
C LYS A 47 -5.70 -2.94 2.92
N PRO A 48 -5.00 -2.35 1.94
CA PRO A 48 -3.69 -1.76 2.19
C PRO A 48 -3.80 -0.49 3.02
N GLU A 49 -2.69 -0.10 3.65
CA GLU A 49 -2.60 1.04 4.56
C GLU A 49 -3.04 2.37 3.90
N CYS A 50 -2.82 2.52 2.59
CA CYS A 50 -3.25 3.70 1.84
C CYS A 50 -4.78 3.85 1.70
N PHE A 51 -5.58 2.81 1.96
CA PHE A 51 -7.03 2.86 1.87
C PHE A 51 -7.62 3.75 2.97
N GLU A 52 -8.50 4.68 2.60
CA GLU A 52 -9.18 5.55 3.55
C GLU A 52 -10.63 5.08 3.74
N CYS A 53 -10.97 4.57 4.93
CA CYS A 53 -12.31 4.05 5.20
C CYS A 53 -13.40 5.11 5.37
N ARG A 54 -13.02 6.36 5.66
CA ARG A 54 -13.93 7.52 5.91
C ARG A 54 -15.04 7.28 6.94
N LEU A 55 -14.92 6.22 7.74
CA LEU A 55 -15.89 5.91 8.77
C LEU A 55 -15.66 6.83 9.98
N MET A 56 -16.74 7.47 10.44
CA MET A 56 -16.73 8.37 11.60
C MET A 56 -16.18 7.72 12.88
N TYR A 57 -16.25 6.40 12.99
CA TYR A 57 -15.84 5.63 14.18
C TYR A 57 -14.74 4.60 13.87
N CYS A 58 -13.88 4.87 12.89
CA CYS A 58 -12.75 3.97 12.63
C CYS A 58 -11.80 3.93 13.84
N VAL A 59 -11.54 2.72 14.36
CA VAL A 59 -10.65 2.50 15.50
C VAL A 59 -9.27 1.96 15.10
N CYS A 60 -9.00 1.85 13.79
CA CYS A 60 -7.75 1.30 13.26
C CYS A 60 -6.55 2.17 13.67
N ASP A 61 -5.55 1.60 14.35
CA ASP A 61 -4.30 2.29 14.68
C ASP A 61 -3.60 2.87 13.45
N VAL A 62 -3.70 2.18 12.31
CA VAL A 62 -3.17 2.61 11.00
C VAL A 62 -3.75 3.96 10.55
N HIS A 63 -4.99 4.29 10.93
CA HIS A 63 -5.66 5.56 10.57
C HIS A 63 -5.93 6.47 11.76
N ARG A 64 -5.53 6.05 12.97
CA ARG A 64 -5.90 6.69 14.24
C ARG A 64 -5.28 8.09 14.42
N TYR A 65 -4.24 8.42 13.67
CA TYR A 65 -3.58 9.73 13.72
C TYR A 65 -3.04 10.14 12.34
N ARG A 66 -3.90 10.73 11.50
CA ARG A 66 -3.44 11.73 10.52
C ARG A 66 -3.68 13.11 11.13
N GLY A 67 -2.69 13.59 11.88
CA GLY A 67 -2.61 15.00 12.31
C GLY A 67 -2.19 15.89 11.15
#